data_AF-A0A242JUV6-F1
#
_entry.id   AF-A0A242JUV6-F1
#
_cell.length_a   1.000
_cell.length_b   1.000
_cell.length_c   1.000
_cell.angle_alpha   90.00
_cell.angle_beta   90.00
_cell.angle_gamma   90.00
#
_symmetry.space_group_name_H-M   'P 1'
#
loop_
_entity.id
_entity.type
_entity.pdbx_description
1 polymer ?
#
loop_
_entity_poly.entity_id
_entity_poly.type
_entity_poly.pdbx_seq_one_letter_code
_entity_poly.pdbx_strand_id
1 'polypeptide(L)'
;MARKKRRKKFRVVRDQNFLEFKTMPPKANRAEVIAWMKESPIINYVVSLVTSSYVIISYKEEETDRYIYVGWNYGKAEKVWFPGGAKTGWGEQLEQVFEKDGIDLMPPLYHTLPGKEFSLQDSEIAQWLKGKTHIYELVYLAACYNKVITFNTETGCFEGACWHMMD
;
A
#
# COMPACT_ATOMS: atom_id res chain seq x y z
N MET A 1 -32.69 -14.92 -15.54
CA MET A 1 -31.87 -13.88 -14.88
C MET A 1 -30.39 -14.19 -15.12
N ALA A 2 -29.64 -13.31 -15.79
CA ALA A 2 -28.20 -13.54 -15.99
C ALA A 2 -27.45 -13.38 -14.67
N ARG A 3 -26.70 -14.41 -14.25
CA ARG A 3 -25.86 -14.38 -13.05
C ARG A 3 -24.75 -13.35 -13.28
N LYS A 4 -24.81 -12.18 -12.61
CA LYS A 4 -23.75 -11.16 -12.66
C LYS A 4 -22.41 -11.83 -12.37
N LYS A 5 -21.50 -11.79 -13.33
CA LYS A 5 -20.16 -12.39 -13.21
C LYS A 5 -19.44 -11.69 -12.05
N ARG A 6 -19.04 -12.44 -11.02
CA ARG A 6 -18.36 -11.90 -9.84
C ARG A 6 -17.03 -11.28 -10.27
N ARG A 7 -16.79 -10.03 -9.90
CA ARG A 7 -15.53 -9.32 -10.19
C ARG A 7 -14.36 -10.06 -9.51
N LYS A 8 -13.21 -10.17 -10.21
CA LYS A 8 -11.99 -10.73 -9.60
C LYS A 8 -11.51 -9.79 -8.49
N LYS A 9 -11.22 -10.35 -7.31
CA LYS A 9 -10.74 -9.61 -6.14
C LYS A 9 -9.32 -9.07 -6.31
N PHE A 10 -8.47 -9.82 -7.02
CA PHE A 10 -7.07 -9.47 -7.24
C PHE A 10 -6.80 -9.30 -8.74
N ARG A 11 -5.75 -8.53 -9.04
CA ARG A 11 -5.23 -8.32 -10.40
C ARG A 11 -3.79 -8.79 -10.49
N VAL A 12 -3.33 -8.99 -11.73
CA VAL A 12 -1.89 -9.11 -12.00
C VAL A 12 -1.25 -7.75 -11.73
N VAL A 13 -0.21 -7.71 -10.90
CA VAL A 13 0.52 -6.49 -10.56
C VAL A 13 1.88 -6.53 -11.24
N ARG A 14 2.21 -5.46 -11.98
CA ARG A 14 3.47 -5.30 -12.72
C ARG A 14 4.34 -4.15 -12.20
N ASP A 15 3.91 -3.54 -11.10
CA ASP A 15 4.64 -2.43 -10.47
C ASP A 15 5.99 -2.92 -9.95
N GLN A 16 7.07 -2.18 -10.25
CA GLN A 16 8.43 -2.62 -9.93
C GLN A 16 8.66 -2.72 -8.42
N ASN A 17 8.15 -1.76 -7.64
CA ASN A 17 8.26 -1.83 -6.19
C ASN A 17 7.53 -3.07 -5.67
N PHE A 18 6.33 -3.37 -6.17
CA PHE A 18 5.63 -4.61 -5.79
C PHE A 18 6.41 -5.88 -6.16
N LEU A 19 7.12 -5.89 -7.28
CA LEU A 19 7.89 -7.06 -7.71
C LEU A 19 9.13 -7.33 -6.83
N GLU A 20 9.52 -6.41 -5.94
CA GLU A 20 10.56 -6.66 -4.93
C GLU A 20 10.21 -7.81 -3.98
N PHE A 21 8.95 -8.23 -3.89
CA PHE A 21 8.61 -9.48 -3.20
C PHE A 21 9.37 -10.69 -3.72
N LYS A 22 9.75 -10.72 -5.01
CA LYS A 22 10.50 -11.83 -5.61
C LYS A 22 11.86 -12.06 -4.94
N THR A 23 12.42 -11.02 -4.34
CA THR A 23 13.75 -10.99 -3.73
C THR A 23 13.66 -11.07 -2.20
N MET A 24 12.47 -11.26 -1.65
CA MET A 24 12.23 -11.29 -0.21
C MET A 24 12.95 -12.48 0.44
N PRO A 25 13.76 -12.24 1.49
CA PRO A 25 14.37 -13.32 2.27
C PRO A 25 13.31 -14.17 2.98
N PRO A 26 13.63 -15.42 3.36
CA PRO A 26 12.74 -16.27 4.13
C PRO A 26 12.21 -15.59 5.40
N LYS A 27 10.91 -15.75 5.64
CA LYS A 27 10.16 -15.27 6.81
C LYS A 27 9.35 -16.41 7.39
N ALA A 28 9.42 -16.62 8.70
CA ALA A 28 8.78 -17.77 9.33
C ALA A 28 7.25 -17.67 9.30
N ASN A 29 6.71 -16.45 9.23
CA ASN A 29 5.28 -16.22 9.29
C ASN A 29 4.87 -14.93 8.58
N ARG A 30 3.55 -14.77 8.42
CA ARG A 30 2.92 -13.61 7.79
C ARG A 30 3.29 -12.28 8.47
N ALA A 31 3.41 -12.25 9.80
CA ALA A 31 3.73 -11.01 10.52
C ALA A 31 5.14 -10.52 10.19
N GLU A 32 6.10 -11.44 10.06
CA GLU A 32 7.46 -11.13 9.62
C GLU A 32 7.52 -10.64 8.17
N VAL A 33 6.68 -11.19 7.27
CA VAL A 33 6.55 -10.68 5.90
C VAL A 33 6.08 -9.22 5.92
N ILE A 34 5.04 -8.92 6.70
CA ILE A 34 4.51 -7.56 6.82
C ILE A 34 5.52 -6.60 7.46
N ALA A 35 6.25 -7.05 8.48
CA ALA A 35 7.31 -6.25 9.08
C ALA A 35 8.40 -5.92 8.06
N TRP A 36 8.82 -6.89 7.25
CA TRP A 36 9.77 -6.67 6.16
C TRP A 36 9.23 -5.70 5.09
N MET A 37 7.96 -5.83 4.69
CA MET A 37 7.33 -4.92 3.72
C MET A 37 7.41 -3.45 4.13
N LYS A 38 7.33 -3.16 5.43
CA LYS A 38 7.38 -1.80 5.96
C LYS A 38 8.77 -1.16 5.86
N GLU A 39 9.81 -1.99 5.77
CA GLU A 39 11.21 -1.55 5.70
C GLU A 39 11.84 -1.77 4.31
N SER A 40 11.09 -2.32 3.36
CA SER A 40 11.54 -2.58 2.00
C SER A 40 10.88 -1.62 1.00
N PRO A 41 11.31 -1.60 -0.29
CA PRO A 41 10.70 -0.76 -1.31
C PRO A 41 9.20 -1.02 -1.54
N ILE A 42 8.63 -2.09 -0.98
CA ILE A 42 7.18 -2.33 -0.97
C ILE A 42 6.41 -1.14 -0.38
N ILE A 43 6.98 -0.40 0.57
CA ILE A 43 6.35 0.83 1.11
C ILE A 43 6.03 1.85 0.00
N ASN A 44 6.88 1.96 -1.02
CA ASN A 44 6.66 2.88 -2.14
C ASN A 44 5.46 2.43 -2.99
N TYR A 45 5.24 1.13 -3.14
CA TYR A 45 4.03 0.59 -3.77
C TYR A 45 2.78 0.94 -2.94
N VAL A 46 2.86 0.79 -1.62
CA VAL A 46 1.75 1.13 -0.71
C VAL A 46 1.42 2.62 -0.80
N VAL A 47 2.42 3.50 -0.78
CA VAL A 47 2.21 4.94 -0.97
C VAL A 47 1.56 5.23 -2.33
N SER A 48 2.06 4.61 -3.41
CA SER A 48 1.50 4.75 -4.76
C SER A 48 0.01 4.34 -4.82
N LEU A 49 -0.38 3.25 -4.16
CA LEU A 49 -1.79 2.84 -4.06
C LEU A 49 -2.67 3.91 -3.41
N VAL A 50 -2.18 4.52 -2.33
CA VAL A 50 -2.91 5.57 -1.61
C VAL A 50 -2.99 6.84 -2.46
N THR A 51 -1.88 7.33 -2.98
CA THR A 51 -1.83 8.58 -3.77
C THR A 51 -2.58 8.47 -5.09
N SER A 52 -2.66 7.29 -5.71
CA SER A 52 -3.33 7.09 -7.00
C SER A 52 -4.84 6.84 -6.89
N SER A 53 -5.37 6.70 -5.68
CA SER A 53 -6.75 6.27 -5.43
C SER A 53 -7.74 7.40 -5.11
N TYR A 54 -7.28 8.65 -5.05
CA TYR A 54 -8.07 9.83 -4.62
C TYR A 54 -8.59 9.76 -3.17
N VAL A 55 -8.19 8.76 -2.39
CA VAL A 55 -8.50 8.69 -0.96
C VAL A 55 -7.79 9.76 -0.14
N ILE A 56 -6.67 10.25 -0.68
CA ILE A 56 -5.96 11.44 -0.22
C ILE A 56 -5.92 12.49 -1.33
N ILE A 57 -5.77 13.74 -0.94
CA ILE A 57 -5.50 14.87 -1.83
C ILE A 57 -4.14 15.47 -1.50
N SER A 58 -3.60 16.21 -2.45
CA SER A 58 -2.39 17.00 -2.26
C SER A 58 -2.62 18.45 -2.63
N TYR A 59 -2.09 19.38 -1.84
CA TYR A 59 -2.06 20.80 -2.17
C TYR A 59 -0.71 21.40 -1.78
N LYS A 60 -0.40 22.57 -2.35
CA LYS A 60 0.81 23.33 -2.01
C LYS A 60 0.45 24.35 -0.92
N GLU A 61 1.18 24.32 0.19
CA GLU A 61 1.08 25.30 1.27
C GLU A 61 1.87 26.56 0.89
N GLU A 62 1.19 27.71 0.85
CA GLU A 62 1.78 28.97 0.37
C GLU A 62 2.91 29.48 1.27
N GLU A 63 2.76 29.36 2.59
CA GLU A 63 3.73 29.90 3.55
C GLU A 63 5.10 29.21 3.49
N THR A 64 5.10 27.91 3.24
CA THR A 64 6.32 27.09 3.26
C THR A 64 6.78 26.67 1.87
N ASP A 65 5.96 26.91 0.84
CA ASP A 65 6.11 26.42 -0.52
C ASP A 65 6.16 24.88 -0.62
N ARG A 66 5.57 24.15 0.36
CA ARG A 66 5.65 22.69 0.44
C ARG A 66 4.37 22.01 -0.01
N TYR A 67 4.52 20.81 -0.55
CA TYR A 67 3.38 19.93 -0.81
C TYR A 67 2.97 19.19 0.46
N ILE A 68 1.66 19.18 0.72
CA ILE A 68 1.02 18.47 1.82
C ILE A 68 0.10 17.40 1.23
N TYR A 69 0.14 16.19 1.79
CA TYR A 69 -0.84 15.14 1.57
C TYR A 69 -1.81 15.08 2.74
N VAL A 70 -3.12 14.97 2.46
CA VAL A 70 -4.15 14.89 3.51
C VAL A 70 -5.28 13.96 3.07
N GLY A 71 -5.88 13.26 4.04
CA GLY A 71 -7.06 12.41 3.79
C GLY A 71 -8.25 13.21 3.27
N TRP A 72 -8.98 12.67 2.30
CA TRP A 72 -10.12 13.36 1.67
C TRP A 72 -11.18 13.82 2.69
N ASN A 73 -11.36 13.08 3.78
CA ASN A 73 -12.33 13.36 4.84
C ASN A 73 -11.72 13.95 6.11
N TYR A 74 -10.42 14.24 6.13
CA TYR A 74 -9.78 14.85 7.29
C TYR A 74 -10.40 16.21 7.61
N GLY A 75 -10.79 16.41 8.88
CA GLY A 75 -11.40 17.65 9.37
C GLY A 75 -12.83 17.94 8.89
N LYS A 76 -13.46 17.05 8.11
CA LYS A 76 -14.85 17.22 7.68
C LYS A 76 -15.83 16.75 8.75
N ALA A 77 -16.89 17.53 8.97
CA ALA A 77 -17.95 17.18 9.92
C ALA A 77 -18.76 15.95 9.49
N GLU A 78 -18.93 15.77 8.17
CA GLU A 78 -19.61 14.61 7.59
C GLU A 78 -18.67 13.90 6.61
N LYS A 79 -18.64 12.57 6.69
CA LYS A 79 -17.85 11.74 5.78
C LYS A 79 -18.51 11.76 4.39
N VAL A 80 -17.77 12.24 3.41
CA VAL A 80 -18.21 12.23 2.01
C VAL A 80 -17.53 11.08 1.29
N TRP A 81 -18.32 10.38 0.46
CA TRP A 81 -17.77 9.35 -0.43
C TRP A 81 -16.85 10.02 -1.47
N PHE A 82 -15.61 9.57 -1.60
CA PHE A 82 -14.67 10.17 -2.55
C PHE A 82 -15.09 9.89 -4.01
N PRO A 83 -14.86 10.84 -4.93
CA PRO A 83 -15.24 10.68 -6.33
C PRO A 83 -14.39 9.59 -6.99
N GLY A 84 -15.04 8.59 -7.61
CA GLY A 84 -14.35 7.57 -8.42
C GLY A 84 -14.60 6.11 -8.07
N GLY A 85 -15.63 5.82 -7.26
CA GLY A 85 -15.97 4.50 -6.70
C GLY A 85 -15.54 3.25 -7.48
N ALA A 86 -15.13 2.22 -6.74
CA ALA A 86 -14.46 1.06 -7.27
C ALA A 86 -15.14 0.39 -8.48
N LYS A 87 -14.47 0.52 -9.64
CA LYS A 87 -14.89 -0.12 -10.89
C LYS A 87 -14.42 -1.58 -10.99
N THR A 88 -13.53 -2.01 -10.11
CA THR A 88 -12.92 -3.35 -10.11
C THR A 88 -13.00 -3.97 -8.72
N GLY A 89 -12.96 -5.31 -8.64
CA GLY A 89 -12.92 -6.00 -7.34
C GLY A 89 -11.66 -5.67 -6.53
N TRP A 90 -10.53 -5.36 -7.19
CA TRP A 90 -9.33 -4.86 -6.52
C TRP A 90 -9.55 -3.48 -5.90
N GLY A 91 -10.17 -2.57 -6.66
CA GLY A 91 -10.59 -1.27 -6.13
C GLY A 91 -11.48 -1.43 -4.91
N GLU A 92 -12.50 -2.30 -4.96
CA GLU A 92 -13.43 -2.51 -3.85
C GLU A 92 -12.69 -3.00 -2.58
N GLN A 93 -11.64 -3.82 -2.73
CA GLN A 93 -10.81 -4.22 -1.61
C GLN A 93 -9.96 -3.06 -1.07
N LEU A 94 -9.40 -2.22 -1.94
CA LEU A 94 -8.64 -1.03 -1.53
C LEU A 94 -9.49 -0.07 -0.72
N GLU A 95 -10.69 0.28 -1.20
CA GLU A 95 -11.58 1.21 -0.49
C GLU A 95 -11.91 0.70 0.92
N GLN A 96 -12.19 -0.60 1.05
CA GLN A 96 -12.47 -1.24 2.34
C GLN A 96 -11.28 -1.18 3.31
N VAL A 97 -10.06 -1.41 2.83
CA VAL A 97 -8.88 -1.35 3.72
C VAL A 97 -8.49 0.08 4.03
N PHE A 98 -8.69 1.02 3.11
CA PHE A 98 -8.45 2.43 3.35
C PHE A 98 -9.36 2.98 4.44
N GLU A 99 -10.64 2.61 4.43
CA GLU A 99 -11.57 2.96 5.49
C GLU A 99 -11.15 2.34 6.83
N LYS A 100 -10.80 1.05 6.85
CA LYS A 100 -10.37 0.36 8.08
C LYS A 100 -9.07 0.92 8.69
N ASP A 101 -8.14 1.34 7.85
CA ASP A 101 -6.87 1.95 8.27
C ASP A 101 -6.99 3.47 8.50
N GLY A 102 -8.17 4.06 8.25
CA GLY A 102 -8.43 5.50 8.40
C GLY A 102 -7.61 6.36 7.45
N ILE A 103 -7.34 5.87 6.23
CA ILE A 103 -6.51 6.57 5.23
C ILE A 103 -7.23 7.81 4.69
N ASP A 104 -8.55 7.77 4.57
CA ASP A 104 -9.35 8.95 4.21
C ASP A 104 -9.40 10.00 5.32
N LEU A 105 -8.95 9.66 6.53
CA LEU A 105 -8.82 10.54 7.69
C LEU A 105 -7.35 10.82 8.03
N MET A 106 -6.42 10.59 7.08
CA MET A 106 -5.01 10.88 7.29
C MET A 106 -4.81 12.38 7.59
N PRO A 107 -4.06 12.74 8.65
CA PRO A 107 -3.73 14.13 8.92
C PRO A 107 -2.90 14.74 7.79
N PRO A 108 -2.75 16.07 7.73
CA PRO A 108 -1.81 16.70 6.81
C PRO A 108 -0.39 16.21 7.12
N LEU A 109 0.28 15.69 6.09
CA LEU A 109 1.66 15.19 6.15
C LEU A 109 2.47 15.84 5.03
N TYR A 110 3.67 16.31 5.34
CA TYR A 110 4.55 16.95 4.39
C TYR A 110 5.18 15.93 3.43
N HIS A 111 5.22 16.30 2.16
CA HIS A 111 5.84 15.51 1.11
C HIS A 111 7.36 15.37 1.31
N THR A 112 8.02 16.44 1.76
CA THR A 112 9.47 16.50 1.95
C THR A 112 9.78 17.06 3.35
N LEU A 113 10.72 16.42 4.04
CA LEU A 113 11.18 16.88 5.35
C LEU A 113 12.04 18.15 5.22
N PRO A 114 11.98 19.08 6.19
CA PRO A 114 12.78 20.32 6.15
C PRO A 114 14.28 20.02 5.99
N GLY A 115 14.92 20.64 4.99
CA GLY A 115 16.37 20.56 4.78
C GLY A 115 16.91 19.21 4.32
N LYS A 116 16.04 18.29 3.86
CA LYS A 116 16.44 16.98 3.33
C LYS A 116 16.07 16.85 1.86
N GLU A 117 16.85 16.08 1.10
CA GLU A 117 16.44 15.63 -0.22
C GLU A 117 15.20 14.73 -0.11
N PHE A 118 14.37 14.74 -1.15
CA PHE A 118 13.16 13.96 -1.17
C PHE A 118 13.46 12.45 -1.23
N SER A 119 12.96 11.70 -0.25
CA SER A 119 12.93 10.24 -0.22
C SER A 119 11.50 9.79 0.06
N LEU A 120 10.90 9.01 -0.84
CA LEU A 120 9.54 8.51 -0.66
C LEU A 120 9.47 7.54 0.54
N GLN A 121 10.49 6.71 0.73
CA GLN A 121 10.58 5.76 1.83
C GLN A 121 10.68 6.45 3.21
N ASP A 122 11.32 7.61 3.27
CA ASP A 122 11.50 8.39 4.50
C ASP A 122 10.47 9.52 4.66
N SER A 123 9.54 9.65 3.72
CA SER A 123 8.49 10.68 3.75
C SER A 123 7.54 10.48 4.93
N GLU A 124 6.91 11.56 5.40
CA GLU A 124 5.95 11.49 6.50
C GLU A 124 4.77 10.57 6.19
N ILE A 125 4.31 10.54 4.93
CA ILE A 125 3.28 9.61 4.49
C ILE A 125 3.72 8.16 4.58
N ALA A 126 4.95 7.83 4.18
CA ALA A 126 5.47 6.47 4.33
C ALA A 126 5.55 6.08 5.81
N GLN A 127 6.12 6.94 6.67
CA GLN A 127 6.20 6.68 8.11
C GLN A 127 4.82 6.50 8.75
N TRP A 128 3.86 7.33 8.40
CA TRP A 128 2.48 7.19 8.88
C TRP A 128 1.83 5.90 8.39
N LEU A 129 2.07 5.54 7.12
CA LEU A 129 1.56 4.30 6.54
C LEU A 129 2.21 3.06 7.16
N LYS A 130 3.44 3.10 7.66
CA LYS A 130 4.03 1.96 8.42
C LYS A 130 3.22 1.58 9.65
N GLY A 131 2.47 2.53 10.23
CA GLY A 131 1.56 2.27 11.36
C GLY A 131 0.27 1.50 10.97
N LYS A 132 0.02 1.26 9.69
CA LYS A 132 -1.21 0.63 9.20
C LYS A 132 -1.08 -0.88 9.11
N THR A 133 -2.23 -1.56 9.03
CA THR A 133 -2.30 -3.02 9.07
C THR A 133 -3.02 -3.56 7.85
N HIS A 134 -4.26 -3.12 7.59
CA HIS A 134 -5.13 -3.78 6.61
C HIS A 134 -4.63 -3.62 5.17
N ILE A 135 -3.99 -2.49 4.84
CA ILE A 135 -3.39 -2.26 3.53
C ILE A 135 -2.23 -3.22 3.26
N TYR A 136 -1.35 -3.48 4.25
CA TYR A 136 -0.28 -4.46 4.09
C TYR A 136 -0.82 -5.86 3.97
N GLU A 137 -1.89 -6.17 4.69
CA GLU A 137 -2.54 -7.46 4.57
C GLU A 137 -3.12 -7.70 3.18
N LEU A 138 -3.72 -6.67 2.59
CA LEU A 138 -4.20 -6.74 1.23
C LEU A 138 -3.05 -6.90 0.22
N VAL A 139 -1.95 -6.17 0.41
CA VAL A 139 -0.77 -6.26 -0.46
C VAL A 139 -0.09 -7.63 -0.34
N TYR A 140 0.03 -8.18 0.87
CA TYR A 140 0.51 -9.55 1.09
C TYR A 140 -0.35 -10.59 0.35
N LEU A 141 -1.68 -10.52 0.48
CA LEU A 141 -2.58 -11.42 -0.24
C LEU A 141 -2.47 -11.26 -1.76
N ALA A 142 -2.27 -10.03 -2.25
CA ALA A 142 -2.00 -9.78 -3.65
C ALA A 142 -0.66 -10.41 -4.09
N ALA A 143 0.37 -10.38 -3.25
CA ALA A 143 1.68 -10.98 -3.51
C ALA A 143 1.59 -12.51 -3.64
N CYS A 144 0.87 -13.17 -2.72
CA CYS A 144 0.58 -14.59 -2.83
C CYS A 144 -0.22 -14.93 -4.09
N TYR A 145 -1.26 -14.13 -4.41
CA TYR A 145 -2.06 -14.32 -5.63
C TYR A 145 -1.20 -14.21 -6.91
N ASN A 146 -0.25 -13.28 -6.93
CA ASN A 146 0.69 -13.07 -8.03
C ASN A 146 1.84 -14.07 -8.05
N LYS A 147 1.93 -14.99 -7.07
CA LYS A 147 3.02 -15.96 -6.91
C LYS A 147 4.42 -15.33 -6.85
N VAL A 148 4.51 -14.11 -6.33
CA VAL A 148 5.81 -13.46 -6.06
C VAL A 148 6.33 -13.78 -4.66
N ILE A 149 5.44 -14.24 -3.77
CA ILE A 149 5.78 -14.93 -2.52
C ILE A 149 5.29 -16.37 -2.62
N THR A 150 6.11 -17.31 -2.18
CA THR A 150 5.79 -18.74 -2.07
C THR A 150 6.08 -19.25 -0.67
N PHE A 151 5.38 -20.30 -0.23
CA PHE A 151 5.69 -21.00 1.01
C PHE A 151 6.57 -22.21 0.70
N ASN A 152 7.76 -22.24 1.28
CA ASN A 152 8.69 -23.35 1.19
C ASN A 152 8.37 -24.37 2.30
N THR A 153 7.93 -25.55 1.89
CA THR A 153 7.53 -26.61 2.83
C THR A 153 8.69 -27.28 3.53
N GLU A 154 9.91 -27.18 2.99
CA GLU A 154 11.11 -27.77 3.60
C GLU A 154 11.64 -26.90 4.73
N THR A 155 11.67 -25.57 4.53
CA THR A 155 12.14 -24.60 5.53
C THR A 155 11.03 -24.07 6.43
N GLY A 156 9.76 -24.31 6.06
CA GLY A 156 8.59 -23.77 6.77
C GLY A 156 8.45 -22.25 6.67
N CYS A 157 9.06 -21.63 5.66
CA CYS A 157 9.13 -20.17 5.52
C CYS A 157 8.40 -19.66 4.27
N PHE A 158 7.93 -18.42 4.34
CA PHE A 158 7.53 -17.62 3.18
C PHE A 158 8.76 -16.94 2.57
N GLU A 159 8.95 -17.04 1.28
CA GLU A 159 10.11 -16.47 0.58
C GLU A 159 9.73 -15.92 -0.79
N GLY A 160 10.57 -15.03 -1.33
CA GLY A 160 10.41 -14.51 -2.66
C GLY A 160 10.63 -15.59 -3.72
N ALA A 161 9.84 -15.56 -4.79
CA ALA A 161 9.91 -16.56 -5.86
C ALA A 161 11.27 -16.64 -6.60
N CYS A 162 12.16 -15.68 -6.36
CA CYS A 162 13.51 -15.62 -6.94
C CYS A 162 14.61 -15.63 -5.87
N TRP A 163 14.30 -15.89 -4.59
CA TRP A 163 15.26 -15.83 -3.49
C TRP A 163 16.49 -16.72 -3.73
N HIS A 164 16.27 -18.01 -4.02
CA HIS A 164 17.35 -18.99 -4.26
C HIS A 164 18.10 -18.80 -5.58
N MET A 165 17.75 -17.80 -6.39
CA MET A 165 18.50 -17.45 -7.61
C MET A 165 19.49 -16.30 -7.38
N MET A 166 19.61 -15.82 -6.13
CA MET A 166 20.51 -14.72 -5.75
C MET A 166 21.80 -15.19 -5.05
N ASP A 167 21.90 -16.49 -4.76
CA ASP A 167 23.09 -17.14 -4.21
C ASP A 167 24.13 -17.47 -5.30
#